data_AF-A0A7M7MYX8-F1
#
_entry.id   AF-A0A7M7MYX8-F1
#
_cell.length_a   1.000
_cell.length_b   1.000
_cell.length_c   1.000
_cell.angle_alpha   90.00
_cell.angle_beta   90.00
_cell.angle_gamma   90.00
#
_symmetry.space_group_name_H-M   'P 1'
#
loop_
_entity.id
_entity.type
_entity.pdbx_description
1 polymer ?
#
loop_
_entity_poly.entity_id
_entity_poly.type
_entity_poly.pdbx_seq_one_letter_code
_entity_poly.pdbx_strand_id
1 'polypeptide(L)'
;MAEVLPEGFFDDPVKDAKVRNVEVRNTMEEEWEKFQKEMQTQQQVSENLAEEDDEAAQTERNIDEIDEQIQCFAKVETLWDKKDELKSKAEDRERKQDENELNESGDEAEFDEFLNWRSKGAYK
;
A
#
# COMPACT_ATOMS: atom_id res chain seq x y z
N MET A 1 28.24 -74.53 -14.84
CA MET A 1 27.07 -73.63 -14.88
C MET A 1 26.74 -73.34 -13.43
N ALA A 2 26.96 -72.11 -12.95
CA ALA A 2 26.67 -71.78 -11.56
C ALA A 2 25.14 -71.71 -11.40
N GLU A 3 24.59 -72.58 -10.56
CA GLU A 3 23.17 -72.60 -10.21
C GLU A 3 22.82 -71.26 -9.54
N VAL A 4 21.81 -70.58 -10.08
CA VAL A 4 21.34 -69.29 -9.58
C VAL A 4 20.72 -69.52 -8.20
N LEU A 5 21.29 -68.92 -7.16
CA LEU A 5 20.80 -69.04 -5.79
C LEU A 5 19.31 -68.63 -5.71
N PRO A 6 18.44 -69.43 -5.05
CA PRO A 6 17.04 -69.09 -4.84
C PRO A 6 16.86 -67.81 -4.02
N GLU A 7 15.74 -67.11 -4.24
CA GLU A 7 15.37 -65.91 -3.48
C GLU A 7 15.19 -66.25 -1.98
N GLY A 8 15.79 -65.45 -1.10
CA GLY A 8 15.75 -65.70 0.35
C GLY A 8 16.74 -66.77 0.82
N PHE A 9 17.82 -67.02 0.07
CA PHE A 9 18.87 -67.96 0.47
C PHE A 9 19.63 -67.47 1.71
N PHE A 10 19.76 -66.16 1.88
CA PHE A 10 20.24 -65.59 3.14
C PHE A 10 19.05 -65.11 3.98
N ASP A 11 18.94 -65.62 5.21
CA ASP A 11 17.96 -65.19 6.22
C ASP A 11 18.00 -63.66 6.49
N ASP A 12 19.12 -63.01 6.13
CA ASP A 12 19.27 -61.56 6.14
C ASP A 12 18.99 -60.96 4.73
N PRO A 13 17.88 -60.24 4.52
CA PRO A 13 17.50 -59.69 3.22
C PRO A 13 18.53 -58.69 2.66
N VAL A 14 19.29 -58.03 3.53
CA VAL A 14 20.38 -57.10 3.15
C VAL A 14 21.58 -57.83 2.56
N LYS A 15 21.86 -59.06 3.03
CA LYS A 15 22.97 -59.88 2.51
C LYS A 15 22.58 -60.56 1.20
N ASP A 16 21.33 -61.00 1.09
CA ASP A 16 20.76 -61.57 -0.14
C ASP A 16 20.82 -60.57 -1.31
N ALA A 17 20.37 -59.32 -1.07
CA ALA A 17 20.38 -58.26 -2.07
C ALA A 17 21.79 -57.81 -2.50
N LYS A 18 22.75 -57.75 -1.56
CA LYS A 18 24.17 -57.45 -1.85
C LYS A 18 24.83 -58.52 -2.71
N VAL A 19 24.56 -59.80 -2.46
CA VAL A 19 25.09 -60.92 -3.26
C VAL A 19 24.47 -60.94 -4.66
N ARG A 20 23.22 -60.48 -4.79
CA ARG A 20 22.51 -60.36 -6.08
C ARG A 20 22.85 -59.08 -6.86
N ASN A 21 23.66 -58.17 -6.30
CA ASN A 21 23.99 -56.87 -6.89
C ASN A 21 22.74 -56.03 -7.22
N VAL A 22 21.65 -56.27 -6.51
CA VAL A 22 20.42 -55.47 -6.56
C VAL A 22 20.48 -54.54 -5.37
N GLU A 23 20.68 -53.25 -5.61
CA GLU A 23 20.59 -52.25 -4.56
C GLU A 23 19.22 -52.39 -3.88
N VAL A 24 19.23 -52.58 -2.55
CA VAL A 24 18.05 -52.31 -1.73
C VAL A 24 17.80 -50.81 -1.84
N ARG A 25 17.16 -50.40 -2.91
CA ARG A 25 16.70 -49.05 -3.14
C ARG A 25 15.77 -48.72 -1.97
N ASN A 26 16.15 -47.77 -1.12
CA ASN A 26 15.36 -47.32 0.01
C ASN A 26 14.08 -46.64 -0.49
N THR A 27 13.10 -47.41 -0.95
CA THR A 27 11.79 -46.92 -1.43
C THR A 27 11.16 -45.99 -0.41
N MET A 28 11.34 -46.27 0.88
CA MET A 28 10.87 -45.46 2.00
C MET A 28 11.52 -44.08 2.06
N GLU A 29 12.84 -43.98 1.82
CA GLU A 29 13.58 -42.71 1.92
C GLU A 29 13.26 -41.80 0.73
N GLU A 30 13.14 -42.37 -0.47
CA GLU A 30 12.73 -41.62 -1.66
C GLU A 30 11.26 -41.15 -1.59
N GLU A 31 10.36 -41.98 -1.06
CA GLU A 31 8.97 -41.59 -0.83
C GLU A 31 8.85 -40.53 0.27
N TRP A 32 9.70 -40.60 1.28
CA TRP A 32 9.79 -39.59 2.33
C TRP A 32 10.31 -38.25 1.81
N GLU A 33 11.35 -38.26 0.98
CA GLU A 33 11.88 -37.04 0.35
C GLU A 33 10.83 -36.41 -0.57
N LYS A 34 10.12 -37.21 -1.37
CA LYS A 34 8.99 -36.74 -2.18
C LYS A 34 7.88 -36.12 -1.33
N PHE A 35 7.53 -36.76 -0.22
CA PHE A 35 6.52 -36.24 0.69
C PHE A 35 6.94 -34.91 1.32
N GLN A 36 8.19 -34.81 1.78
CA GLN A 36 8.72 -33.57 2.36
C GLN A 36 8.75 -32.44 1.33
N LYS A 37 9.13 -32.73 0.08
CA LYS A 37 9.12 -31.77 -1.01
C LYS A 37 7.70 -31.32 -1.36
N GLU A 38 6.75 -32.24 -1.41
CA GLU A 38 5.35 -31.92 -1.65
C GLU A 38 4.79 -31.05 -0.52
N MET A 39 5.07 -31.40 0.74
CA MET A 39 4.68 -30.59 1.90
C MET A 39 5.22 -29.15 1.84
N GLN A 40 6.51 -28.98 1.48
CA GLN A 40 7.09 -27.64 1.31
C GLN A 40 6.44 -26.88 0.15
N THR A 41 6.12 -27.57 -0.95
CA THR A 41 5.47 -26.97 -2.11
C THR A 41 4.06 -26.50 -1.75
N GLN A 42 3.28 -27.34 -1.07
CA GLN A 42 1.93 -27.00 -0.62
C GLN A 42 1.94 -25.87 0.42
N GLN A 43 2.90 -25.88 1.34
CA GLN A 43 3.13 -24.79 2.30
C GLN A 43 3.37 -23.47 1.57
N GLN A 44 4.28 -23.47 0.57
CA GLN A 44 4.59 -22.29 -0.22
C GLN A 44 3.38 -21.81 -1.04
N VAL A 45 2.62 -22.73 -1.64
CA VAL A 45 1.37 -22.36 -2.36
C VAL A 45 0.36 -21.73 -1.41
N SER A 46 0.21 -22.25 -0.20
CA SER A 46 -0.69 -21.67 0.80
C SER A 46 -0.23 -20.30 1.28
N GLU A 47 1.08 -20.11 1.47
CA GLU A 47 1.65 -18.82 1.86
C GLU A 47 1.45 -17.78 0.76
N ASN A 48 1.74 -18.15 -0.49
CA ASN A 48 1.53 -17.27 -1.65
C ASN A 48 0.05 -16.88 -1.81
N LEU A 49 -0.88 -17.82 -1.61
CA LEU A 49 -2.31 -17.52 -1.71
C LEU A 49 -2.75 -16.52 -0.63
N ALA A 50 -2.26 -16.68 0.60
CA ALA A 50 -2.57 -15.76 1.68
C ALA A 50 -1.97 -14.37 1.44
N GLU A 51 -0.74 -14.31 0.92
CA GLU A 51 -0.09 -13.04 0.57
C GLU A 51 -0.84 -12.30 -0.55
N GLU A 52 -1.33 -13.01 -1.56
CA GLU A 52 -2.14 -12.44 -2.64
C GLU A 52 -3.46 -11.85 -2.12
N ASP A 53 -4.15 -12.57 -1.22
CA ASP A 53 -5.38 -12.08 -0.57
C ASP A 53 -5.13 -10.82 0.26
N ASP A 54 -4.03 -10.79 1.02
CA ASP A 54 -3.62 -9.63 1.82
C ASP A 54 -3.26 -8.43 0.93
N GLU A 55 -2.55 -8.67 -0.18
CA GLU A 55 -2.20 -7.62 -1.16
C GLU A 55 -3.45 -7.05 -1.84
N ALA A 56 -4.42 -7.90 -2.21
CA ALA A 56 -5.68 -7.48 -2.79
C ALA A 56 -6.47 -6.59 -1.81
N ALA A 57 -6.57 -7.00 -0.54
CA ALA A 57 -7.23 -6.23 0.51
C ALA A 57 -6.53 -4.89 0.77
N GLN A 58 -5.19 -4.86 0.72
CA GLN A 58 -4.44 -3.62 0.85
C GLN A 58 -4.67 -2.69 -0.35
N THR A 59 -4.72 -3.25 -1.55
CA THR A 59 -4.96 -2.50 -2.79
C THR A 59 -6.34 -1.85 -2.79
N GLU A 60 -7.38 -2.56 -2.34
CA GLU A 60 -8.73 -2.00 -2.21
C GLU A 60 -8.76 -0.79 -1.25
N ARG A 61 -8.14 -0.91 -0.07
CA ARG A 61 -8.03 0.20 0.88
C ARG A 61 -7.26 1.39 0.30
N ASN A 62 -6.18 1.13 -0.44
CA ASN A 62 -5.40 2.18 -1.07
C ASN A 62 -6.23 2.92 -2.14
N ILE A 63 -7.09 2.22 -2.88
CA ILE A 63 -8.00 2.83 -3.86
C ILE A 63 -8.99 3.76 -3.16
N ASP A 64 -9.62 3.31 -2.08
CA ASP A 64 -10.55 4.12 -1.30
C ASP A 64 -9.87 5.41 -0.76
N GLU A 65 -8.64 5.29 -0.26
CA GLU A 65 -7.87 6.44 0.22
C GLU A 65 -7.54 7.41 -0.92
N ILE A 66 -7.14 6.90 -2.08
CA ILE A 66 -6.85 7.73 -3.26
C ILE A 66 -8.11 8.49 -3.70
N ASP A 67 -9.27 7.84 -3.71
CA ASP A 67 -10.54 8.49 -4.07
C ASP A 67 -10.89 9.63 -3.10
N GLU A 68 -10.67 9.43 -1.79
CA GLU A 68 -10.84 10.51 -0.80
C GLU A 68 -9.86 11.66 -1.04
N GLN A 69 -8.59 11.35 -1.32
CA GLN A 69 -7.58 12.36 -1.64
C GLN A 69 -7.95 13.16 -2.89
N ILE A 70 -8.44 12.50 -3.96
CA ILE A 70 -8.91 13.15 -5.19
C ILE A 70 -10.04 14.13 -4.87
N GLN A 71 -11.03 13.72 -4.06
CA GLN A 71 -12.14 14.61 -3.67
C GLN A 71 -11.64 15.81 -2.86
N CYS A 72 -10.68 15.59 -1.96
CA CYS A 72 -10.07 16.66 -1.18
C CYS A 72 -9.32 17.65 -2.09
N PHE A 73 -8.51 17.17 -3.03
CA PHE A 73 -7.79 18.01 -3.97
C PHE A 73 -8.72 18.80 -4.89
N ALA A 74 -9.77 18.16 -5.42
CA ALA A 74 -10.77 18.85 -6.22
C ALA A 74 -11.45 19.98 -5.43
N LYS A 75 -11.78 19.74 -4.15
CA LYS A 75 -12.32 20.79 -3.28
C LYS A 75 -11.32 21.93 -3.06
N VAL A 76 -10.04 21.61 -2.84
CA VAL A 76 -8.98 22.61 -2.68
C VAL A 76 -8.88 23.48 -3.94
N GLU A 77 -8.83 22.88 -5.12
CA GLU A 77 -8.78 23.59 -6.41
C GLU A 77 -9.96 24.56 -6.56
N THR A 78 -11.18 24.12 -6.29
CA THR A 78 -12.36 25.01 -6.35
C THR A 78 -12.29 26.19 -5.37
N LEU A 79 -11.63 26.02 -4.23
CA LEU A 79 -11.43 27.10 -3.26
C LEU A 79 -10.34 28.07 -3.70
N TRP A 80 -9.30 27.58 -4.37
CA TRP A 80 -8.29 28.42 -5.00
C TRP A 80 -8.90 29.29 -6.11
N ASP A 81 -9.69 28.71 -7.00
CA ASP A 81 -10.38 29.46 -8.05
C ASP A 81 -11.27 30.56 -7.47
N LYS A 82 -12.08 30.23 -6.44
CA LYS A 82 -12.93 31.20 -5.75
C LYS A 82 -12.13 32.30 -5.08
N LYS A 83 -11.00 31.96 -4.46
CA LYS A 83 -10.11 32.94 -3.83
C LYS A 83 -9.55 33.90 -4.88
N ASP A 84 -9.10 33.38 -6.02
CA ASP A 84 -8.53 34.21 -7.09
C ASP A 84 -9.60 35.10 -7.73
N GLU A 85 -10.82 34.58 -7.94
CA GLU A 85 -11.95 35.40 -8.37
C GLU A 85 -12.28 36.53 -7.37
N LEU A 86 -12.33 36.21 -6.08
CA LEU A 86 -12.62 37.20 -5.04
C LEU A 86 -11.52 38.24 -4.94
N LYS A 87 -10.26 37.82 -5.09
CA LYS A 87 -9.11 38.73 -5.13
C LYS A 87 -9.18 39.67 -6.32
N SER A 88 -9.45 39.16 -7.53
CA SER A 88 -9.64 39.99 -8.72
C SER A 88 -10.81 40.97 -8.55
N LYS A 89 -11.94 40.51 -8.00
CA LYS A 89 -13.11 41.36 -7.73
C LYS A 89 -12.83 42.42 -6.66
N ALA A 90 -11.99 42.11 -5.67
CA ALA A 90 -11.56 43.07 -4.64
C ALA A 90 -10.65 44.14 -5.24
N GLU A 91 -9.65 43.75 -6.04
CA GLU A 91 -8.77 44.69 -6.76
C GLU A 91 -9.56 45.60 -7.73
N ASP A 92 -10.59 45.06 -8.40
CA ASP A 92 -11.48 45.86 -9.26
C ASP A 92 -12.38 46.82 -8.47
N ARG A 93 -12.77 46.47 -7.24
CA ARG A 93 -13.54 47.37 -6.36
C ARG A 93 -12.67 48.47 -5.79
N GLU A 94 -11.45 48.14 -5.35
CA GLU A 94 -10.46 49.08 -4.85
C GLU A 94 -10.10 50.11 -5.94
N ARG A 95 -9.83 49.66 -7.18
CA ARG A 95 -9.63 50.57 -8.33
C ARG A 95 -10.82 51.52 -8.57
N LYS A 96 -12.05 51.03 -8.41
CA LYS A 96 -13.27 51.85 -8.58
C LYS A 96 -13.54 52.76 -7.38
N GLN A 97 -13.11 52.40 -6.18
CA GLN A 97 -13.16 53.24 -4.98
C GLN A 97 -12.12 54.34 -5.07
N ASP A 98 -10.86 54.05 -5.45
CA ASP A 98 -9.83 55.06 -5.70
C ASP A 98 -10.26 56.10 -6.75
N GLU A 99 -10.92 55.66 -7.83
CA GLU A 99 -11.50 56.56 -8.84
C GLU A 99 -12.65 57.44 -8.30
N ASN A 100 -13.35 56.99 -7.26
CA ASN A 100 -14.50 57.69 -6.66
C ASN A 100 -14.11 58.53 -5.42
N GLU A 101 -13.10 58.12 -4.65
CA GLU A 101 -12.51 58.84 -3.51
C GLU A 101 -11.65 60.03 -3.94
N LEU A 102 -11.09 60.00 -5.16
CA LEU A 102 -10.56 61.21 -5.82
C LEU A 102 -11.63 62.32 -6.01
N ASN A 103 -12.92 62.00 -5.85
CA ASN A 103 -14.04 62.94 -5.94
C ASN A 103 -14.69 63.27 -4.57
N GLU A 104 -14.44 62.51 -3.50
CA GLU A 104 -15.00 62.72 -2.16
C GLU A 104 -13.93 62.53 -1.07
N SER A 105 -12.87 63.36 -1.10
CA SER A 105 -11.86 63.38 -0.04
C SER A 105 -12.38 64.11 1.21
N GLY A 106 -12.92 63.35 2.16
CA GLY A 106 -13.17 63.82 3.51
C GLY A 106 -13.83 62.75 4.38
N ASP A 107 -13.09 62.29 5.40
CA ASP A 107 -13.59 61.57 6.60
C ASP A 107 -13.37 60.04 6.71
N GLU A 108 -12.36 59.48 6.04
CA GLU A 108 -12.09 58.02 6.09
C GLU A 108 -11.15 57.59 7.24
N ALA A 109 -10.38 58.52 7.83
CA ALA A 109 -9.39 58.22 8.86
C ALA A 109 -9.99 57.74 10.19
N GLU A 110 -11.26 58.03 10.48
CA GLU A 110 -11.93 57.63 11.73
C GLU A 110 -12.50 56.19 11.67
N PHE A 111 -12.72 55.65 10.47
CA PHE A 111 -13.29 54.29 10.29
C PHE A 111 -12.24 53.18 10.41
N ASP A 112 -10.98 53.47 10.09
CA ASP A 112 -9.88 52.49 10.08
C ASP A 112 -9.46 52.05 11.50
N GLU A 113 -9.67 52.90 12.51
CA GLU A 113 -9.44 52.56 13.92
C GLU A 113 -10.45 51.51 14.44
N PHE A 114 -11.68 51.50 13.91
CA PHE A 114 -12.75 50.59 14.34
C PHE A 114 -12.58 49.15 13.82
N LEU A 115 -11.80 48.96 12.75
CA LEU A 115 -11.58 47.66 12.10
C LEU A 115 -10.51 46.79 12.79
N ASN A 116 -9.73 47.35 13.71
CA ASN A 116 -8.61 46.68 14.38
C ASN A 116 -9.00 45.92 15.67
N TRP A 117 -10.12 45.19 15.66
CA TRP A 117 -10.61 44.42 16.81
C TRP A 117 -9.72 43.24 17.26
N ARG A 118 -8.77 42.82 16.41
CA ARG A 118 -7.78 41.76 16.71
C ARG A 118 -6.52 42.27 17.41
N SER A 119 -6.34 43.59 17.49
CA SER A 119 -5.18 44.22 18.11
C SER A 119 -5.36 44.34 19.63
N LYS A 120 -5.62 43.23 20.32
CA LYS A 120 -5.44 43.20 21.78
C LYS A 120 -3.95 43.16 22.07
N GLY A 121 -3.39 44.33 22.35
CA GLY A 121 -2.03 44.48 22.85
C GLY A 121 -1.81 43.56 24.04
N ALA A 122 -0.68 42.86 24.03
CA ALA A 122 -0.19 42.16 25.21
C ALA A 122 0.02 43.21 26.31
N TYR A 123 -0.79 43.15 27.36
CA TYR A 123 -0.54 43.90 28.59
C TYR A 123 0.85 43.51 29.11
N LYS A 124 1.75 44.48 29.26
CA LYS A 124 2.98 44.37 30.06
C LYS A 124 2.67 44.74 31.51
#